data_AF-A0A2T2RQT1-F1
#
_entry.id   AF-A0A2T2RQT1-F1
#
_cell.length_a   1.000
_cell.length_b   1.000
_cell.length_c   1.000
_cell.angle_alpha   90.00
_cell.angle_beta   90.00
_cell.angle_gamma   90.00
#
_symmetry.space_group_name_H-M   'P 1'
#
loop_
_entity.id
_entity.type
_entity.pdbx_description
1 polymer ?
#
loop_
_entity_poly.entity_id
_entity_poly.type
_entity_poly.pdbx_seq_one_letter_code
_entity_poly.pdbx_strand_id
1 'polypeptide(L)'
;MIFHEQRLEKTHNILVLVEQASKIVPEWSTKLDAAENLTQYAVLYRYPSSRIPETIEPTLEEFSQALQDAEAFYTSVKALLPIA
;
A
#
# COMPACT_ATOMS: atom_id res chain seq x y z
N MET A 1 -14.38 -5.17 -4.77
CA MET A 1 -14.29 -3.73 -4.46
C MET A 1 -14.59 -2.99 -5.75
N ILE A 2 -15.46 -1.98 -5.72
CA ILE A 2 -15.83 -1.17 -6.90
C ILE A 2 -15.37 0.26 -6.61
N PHE A 3 -14.64 0.86 -7.55
CA PHE A 3 -14.15 2.24 -7.48
C PHE A 3 -14.42 2.91 -8.83
N HIS A 4 -15.20 4.01 -8.83
CA HIS A 4 -15.68 4.66 -10.06
C HIS A 4 -16.25 3.68 -11.10
N GLU A 5 -17.16 2.80 -10.66
CA GLU A 5 -17.80 1.77 -11.50
C GLU A 5 -16.84 0.71 -12.09
N GLN A 6 -15.54 0.80 -11.79
CA GLN A 6 -14.55 -0.20 -12.17
C GLN A 6 -14.32 -1.20 -11.04
N ARG A 7 -14.24 -2.48 -11.41
CA ARG A 7 -13.94 -3.54 -10.47
C ARG A 7 -12.43 -3.55 -10.22
N LEU A 8 -12.03 -3.24 -9.00
CA LEU A 8 -10.66 -3.44 -8.55
C LEU A 8 -10.42 -4.91 -8.21
N GLU A 9 -9.18 -5.35 -8.41
CA GLU A 9 -8.76 -6.68 -7.99
C GLU A 9 -8.91 -6.86 -6.47
N LYS A 10 -9.32 -8.06 -6.05
CA LYS A 10 -9.39 -8.40 -4.62
C LYS A 10 -8.03 -8.95 -4.18
N THR A 11 -7.10 -8.04 -3.89
CA THR A 11 -5.71 -8.37 -3.53
C THR A 11 -5.24 -7.55 -2.32
N HIS A 12 -4.21 -8.04 -1.63
CA HIS A 12 -3.48 -7.29 -0.60
C HIS A 12 -2.27 -6.56 -1.18
N ASN A 13 -2.04 -6.66 -2.49
CA ASN A 13 -0.98 -5.96 -3.18
C ASN A 13 -1.40 -4.50 -3.42
N ILE A 14 -0.87 -3.58 -2.62
CA ILE A 14 -1.22 -2.16 -2.67
C ILE A 14 -0.74 -1.55 -3.98
N LEU A 15 0.41 -1.98 -4.51
CA LEU A 15 0.94 -1.53 -5.79
C LEU A 15 -0.08 -1.76 -6.93
N VAL A 16 -0.62 -2.98 -7.04
CA VAL A 16 -1.64 -3.31 -8.05
C VAL A 16 -2.89 -2.43 -7.90
N LEU A 17 -3.34 -2.20 -6.67
CA LEU A 17 -4.50 -1.36 -6.41
C LEU A 17 -4.25 0.11 -6.80
N VAL A 18 -3.06 0.63 -6.49
CA VAL A 18 -2.67 2.00 -6.84
C VAL A 18 -2.50 2.15 -8.35
N GLU A 19 -1.90 1.18 -9.06
CA GLU A 19 -1.80 1.18 -10.52
C GLU A 19 -3.18 1.21 -11.18
N GLN A 20 -4.15 0.43 -10.67
CA GLN A 20 -5.53 0.43 -11.15
C GLN A 20 -6.23 1.76 -10.86
N ALA A 21 -6.11 2.27 -9.64
CA ALA A 21 -6.70 3.55 -9.24
C ALA A 21 -6.11 4.74 -10.02
N SER A 22 -4.81 4.70 -10.34
CA SER A 22 -4.10 5.76 -11.07
C SER A 22 -4.62 5.97 -12.49
N LYS A 23 -5.25 4.95 -13.09
CA LYS A 23 -5.91 5.08 -14.40
C LYS A 23 -7.16 5.96 -14.36
N ILE A 24 -7.73 6.15 -13.16
CA ILE A 24 -8.94 6.95 -12.92
C ILE A 24 -8.57 8.27 -12.25
N VAL A 25 -7.66 8.23 -11.27
CA VAL A 25 -7.17 9.39 -10.52
C VAL A 25 -5.65 9.49 -10.73
N PRO A 26 -5.17 10.19 -11.77
CA PRO A 26 -3.75 10.21 -12.15
C PRO A 26 -2.79 10.63 -11.04
N GLU A 27 -3.25 11.47 -10.10
CA GLU A 27 -2.49 11.94 -8.94
C GLU A 27 -1.96 10.78 -8.07
N TRP A 28 -2.63 9.63 -8.09
CA TRP A 28 -2.24 8.44 -7.33
C TRP A 28 -0.94 7.81 -7.84
N SER A 29 -0.51 8.13 -9.07
CA SER A 29 0.79 7.70 -9.59
C SER A 29 1.96 8.17 -8.73
N THR A 30 1.81 9.30 -8.02
CA THR A 30 2.82 9.81 -7.06
C THR A 30 3.01 8.91 -5.84
N LYS A 31 2.15 7.90 -5.64
CA LYS A 31 2.18 6.99 -4.50
C LYS A 31 2.73 5.61 -4.84
N LEU A 32 3.20 5.38 -6.08
CA LEU A 32 3.63 4.06 -6.54
C LEU A 32 4.82 3.51 -5.73
N ASP A 33 5.82 4.34 -5.44
CA ASP A 33 7.01 3.91 -4.67
C ASP A 33 6.62 3.47 -3.24
N ALA A 34 5.77 4.25 -2.57
CA ALA A 34 5.23 3.90 -1.26
C ALA A 34 4.40 2.60 -1.32
N ALA A 35 3.59 2.43 -2.37
CA ALA A 35 2.78 1.23 -2.57
C ALA A 35 3.63 -0.03 -2.79
N GLU A 36 4.72 0.08 -3.53
CA GLU A 36 5.69 -0.99 -3.76
C GLU A 36 6.34 -1.41 -2.43
N ASN A 37 6.90 -0.45 -1.69
CA ASN A 37 7.56 -0.70 -0.40
C ASN A 37 6.62 -1.40 0.59
N LEU A 38 5.40 -0.87 0.79
CA LEU A 38 4.43 -1.45 1.70
C LEU A 38 4.00 -2.87 1.28
N THR A 39 3.88 -3.12 -0.02
CA THR A 39 3.56 -4.46 -0.54
C THR A 39 4.69 -5.45 -0.23
N GLN A 40 5.94 -5.03 -0.42
CA GLN A 40 7.11 -5.85 -0.10
C GLN A 40 7.18 -6.13 1.40
N TYR A 41 7.04 -5.11 2.24
CA TYR A 41 7.06 -5.26 3.70
C TYR A 41 5.97 -6.21 4.21
N ALA A 42 4.75 -6.13 3.65
CA ALA A 42 3.65 -7.03 4.03
C ALA A 42 3.94 -8.51 3.73
N VAL A 43 4.77 -8.81 2.73
CA VAL A 43 5.21 -10.17 2.43
C VAL A 43 6.40 -10.56 3.29
N LEU A 44 7.42 -9.69 3.35
CA LEU A 44 8.68 -9.92 4.06
C LEU A 44 8.43 -10.24 5.55
N TYR A 45 7.73 -9.35 6.26
CA TYR A 45 7.53 -9.50 7.70
C TYR A 45 6.44 -10.50 8.09
N ARG A 46 5.61 -10.95 7.14
CA ARG A 46 4.61 -12.00 7.39
C ARG A 46 5.18 -13.41 7.23
N TYR A 47 6.17 -13.59 6.37
CA TYR A 47 6.80 -14.89 6.11
C TYR A 47 8.34 -14.77 6.15
N PRO A 48 8.93 -14.53 7.34
CA PRO A 48 10.36 -14.30 7.48
C PRO A 48 11.20 -15.50 7.02
N SER A 49 10.67 -16.73 7.16
CA SER A 49 11.35 -18.00 6.84
C SER A 49 11.70 -18.24 5.37
N SER A 50 11.27 -17.38 4.44
CA SER A 50 11.44 -17.61 3.00
C SER A 50 12.35 -16.61 2.28
N ARG A 51 12.68 -15.45 2.88
CA ARG A 51 13.36 -14.36 2.14
C ARG A 51 14.33 -13.52 2.96
N ILE A 52 14.41 -13.70 4.27
CA ILE A 52 15.23 -12.87 5.15
C ILE A 52 15.92 -13.74 6.21
N PRO A 53 17.20 -13.53 6.54
CA PRO A 53 17.73 -14.01 7.80
C PRO A 53 16.84 -13.47 8.93
N GLU A 54 16.56 -14.27 9.96
CA GLU A 54 15.70 -13.92 11.12
C GLU A 54 16.09 -12.61 11.84
N THR A 55 17.18 -11.96 11.43
CA THR A 55 17.80 -10.80 12.05
C THR A 55 17.61 -9.47 11.29
N ILE A 56 16.90 -9.44 10.15
CA ILE A 56 16.63 -8.16 9.46
C ILE A 56 15.35 -7.56 10.03
N GLU A 57 15.49 -6.92 11.18
CA GLU A 57 14.48 -6.00 11.70
C GLU A 57 14.61 -4.65 10.99
N PRO A 58 13.49 -3.97 10.69
CA PRO A 58 13.56 -2.62 10.14
C PRO A 58 14.15 -1.68 11.18
N THR A 59 14.90 -0.70 10.71
CA THR A 59 15.27 0.44 11.54
C THR A 59 14.02 1.22 11.97
N LEU A 60 14.12 1.96 13.06
CA LEU A 60 13.03 2.82 13.53
C LEU A 60 12.60 3.84 12.45
N GLU A 61 13.54 4.32 11.64
CA GLU A 61 13.28 5.25 10.55
C GLU A 61 12.47 4.59 9.43
N GLU A 62 12.89 3.40 8.96
CA GLU A 62 12.15 2.64 7.95
C GLU A 62 10.73 2.30 8.42
N PHE A 63 10.59 1.87 9.68
CA PHE A 63 9.28 1.61 10.28
C PHE A 63 8.41 2.87 10.32
N SER A 64 8.98 3.99 10.77
CA SER A 64 8.24 5.25 10.90
C SER A 64 7.78 5.76 9.54
N GLN A 65 8.63 5.68 8.52
CA GLN A 65 8.28 6.05 7.16
C GLN A 65 7.18 5.15 6.59
N ALA A 66 7.31 3.83 6.75
CA ALA A 66 6.30 2.88 6.29
C ALA A 66 4.94 3.11 6.98
N LEU A 67 4.93 3.42 8.28
CA LEU A 67 3.70 3.76 8.99
C LEU A 67 3.06 5.03 8.44
N GLN A 68 3.84 6.10 8.25
CA GLN A 68 3.35 7.36 7.67
C GLN A 68 2.76 7.15 6.27
N ASP A 69 3.42 6.36 5.43
CA ASP A 69 2.94 6.03 4.09
C ASP A 69 1.60 5.28 4.15
N ALA A 70 1.50 4.28 5.05
CA ALA A 70 0.27 3.51 5.25
C ALA A 70 -0.90 4.38 5.76
N GLU A 71 -0.64 5.27 6.72
CA GLU A 71 -1.62 6.22 7.23
C GLU A 71 -2.08 7.20 6.15
N ALA A 72 -1.16 7.67 5.30
CA ALA A 72 -1.48 8.54 4.18
C ALA A 72 -2.38 7.84 3.16
N PHE A 73 -2.15 6.55 2.86
CA PHE A 73 -3.04 5.75 2.02
C PHE A 73 -4.42 5.62 2.65
N TYR A 74 -4.49 5.21 3.91
CA TYR A 74 -5.76 5.02 4.61
C TYR A 74 -6.58 6.33 4.64
N THR A 75 -5.94 7.45 4.96
CA THR A 75 -6.58 8.76 5.00
C THR A 75 -7.06 9.18 3.62
N SER A 76 -6.24 8.97 2.58
CA SER A 76 -6.60 9.30 1.19
C SER A 76 -7.81 8.50 0.71
N VAL A 77 -7.83 7.19 0.97
CA VAL A 77 -8.96 6.31 0.63
C VAL A 77 -10.21 6.72 1.41
N LYS A 78 -10.07 6.96 2.71
CA LYS A 78 -11.19 7.34 3.59
C LYS A 78 -11.84 8.66 3.15
N ALA A 79 -11.06 9.62 2.68
CA ALA A 79 -11.57 10.90 2.17
C ALA A 79 -12.40 10.75 0.88
N LEU A 80 -12.25 9.65 0.14
CA LEU A 80 -13.05 9.35 -1.05
C LEU A 80 -14.37 8.64 -0.73
N LEU A 81 -14.55 8.14 0.49
CA LEU A 81 -15.79 7.50 0.90
C LEU A 81 -16.85 8.56 1.20
N PRO A 82 -18.11 8.35 0.76
CA PRO A 82 -19.19 9.24 1.15
C PRO A 82 -19.31 9.27 2.67
N ILE A 83 -19.50 10.48 3.22
CA ILE A 83 -19.82 10.66 4.63
C ILE A 83 -21.20 10.01 4.84
N ALA A 84 -21.25 9.02 5.73
CA ALA A 84 -22.48 8.32 6.08
C ALA A 84 -23.47 9.23 6.82
#